data_AF-A0AAJ0A5N9-F1
#
_entry.id   AF-A0AAJ0A5N9-F1
#
_cell.length_a   1.000
_cell.length_b   1.000
_cell.length_c   1.000
_cell.angle_alpha   90.00
_cell.angle_beta   90.00
_cell.angle_gamma   90.00
#
_symmetry.space_group_name_H-M   'P 1'
#
loop_
_entity.id
_entity.type
_entity.pdbx_description
1 polymer ?
#
loop_
_entity_poly.entity_id
_entity_poly.type
_entity_poly.pdbx_seq_one_letter_code
_entity_poly.pdbx_strand_id
1 'polypeptide(L)'
;MALVDPFATGRRIRYKNVHTNPREANTNSYWDLENQAMYPVAQGFLTAREDYPDAYSNLKFDRTVSEITHDGEQETKVVTGEDKRPGARDSEVKKAEDDVEKKSLLVMEAFSLSQLYCQTTSGTTFRLWVINSTTKCLQPLFGGNTRGDSSAYIDISLPFGQFEWHRLGSLVKNEEIRPLEDFGALVYLVAPPDWMFKLAQMQKRLEAQEQQRLMEENISALDSQAREEEWQQQNHDPVVEAESGSIAATGFSYTEHLQEADNDLGDSQYNTMEIGDSHDAPMVEPQPEASSSRAAPSNRDRAKHRVSRREKRVTVEKRTFGGYKFVWEGKTVTTDKNEWKQEGDILRLRQPWGGYSIWAKKP
;
A
#
# COMPACT_ATOMS: atom_id res chain seq x y z
N MET A 1 -16.25 3.46 -34.49
CA MET A 1 -14.94 2.79 -34.51
C MET A 1 -14.46 2.69 -33.07
N ALA A 2 -14.34 1.49 -32.50
CA ALA A 2 -13.77 1.36 -31.16
C ALA A 2 -12.28 1.72 -31.25
N LEU A 3 -11.84 2.72 -30.47
CA LEU A 3 -10.42 3.02 -30.30
C LEU A 3 -9.75 1.77 -29.73
N VAL A 4 -8.84 1.18 -30.49
CA VAL A 4 -8.04 0.06 -30.01
C VAL A 4 -7.19 0.60 -28.88
N ASP A 5 -7.32 0.03 -27.68
CA ASP A 5 -6.47 0.37 -26.53
C ASP A 5 -5.00 0.23 -26.97
N PRO A 6 -4.24 1.34 -27.06
CA PRO A 6 -2.86 1.30 -27.54
C PRO A 6 -1.96 0.47 -26.62
N PHE A 7 -2.37 0.25 -25.37
CA PHE A 7 -1.66 -0.57 -24.40
C PHE A 7 -2.01 -2.06 -24.47
N ALA A 8 -3.10 -2.45 -25.16
CA ALA A 8 -3.61 -3.83 -25.11
C ALA A 8 -2.57 -4.88 -25.54
N THR A 9 -1.81 -4.59 -26.59
CA THR A 9 -0.74 -5.51 -27.06
C THR A 9 0.39 -5.61 -26.04
N GLY A 10 0.83 -4.49 -25.48
CA GLY A 10 1.86 -4.44 -24.45
C GLY A 10 1.44 -5.17 -23.18
N ARG A 11 0.21 -4.93 -22.72
CA ARG A 11 -0.43 -5.61 -21.58
C ARG A 11 -0.45 -7.11 -21.79
N ARG A 12 -0.94 -7.58 -22.95
CA ARG A 12 -0.99 -9.01 -23.29
C ARG A 12 0.39 -9.68 -23.22
N ILE A 13 1.42 -9.04 -23.77
CA ILE A 13 2.78 -9.58 -23.76
C ILE A 13 3.34 -9.63 -22.33
N ARG A 14 3.25 -8.51 -21.58
CA ARG A 14 3.81 -8.43 -20.22
C ARG A 14 3.06 -9.34 -19.25
N TYR A 15 1.73 -9.39 -19.30
CA TYR A 15 0.89 -10.29 -18.49
C TYR A 15 1.27 -11.76 -18.72
N LYS A 16 1.38 -12.20 -19.98
CA LYS A 16 1.85 -13.56 -20.31
C LYS A 16 3.25 -13.82 -19.73
N ASN A 17 4.16 -12.86 -19.88
CA ASN A 17 5.55 -13.00 -19.42
C ASN A 17 5.66 -13.18 -17.90
N VAL A 18 4.81 -12.52 -17.12
CA VAL A 18 4.75 -12.68 -15.66
C VAL A 18 4.55 -14.15 -15.30
N HIS A 19 3.66 -14.86 -15.99
CA HIS A 19 3.36 -16.26 -15.69
C HIS A 19 4.32 -17.27 -16.35
N THR A 20 4.90 -16.96 -17.50
CA THR A 20 5.83 -17.89 -18.19
C THR A 20 7.27 -17.77 -17.69
N ASN A 21 7.64 -16.64 -17.10
CA ASN A 21 8.98 -16.40 -16.55
C ASN A 21 8.83 -15.61 -15.23
N PRO A 22 8.74 -16.28 -14.07
CA PRO A 22 8.37 -15.68 -12.79
C PRO A 22 9.55 -14.94 -12.12
N ARG A 23 10.25 -14.11 -12.88
CA ARG A 23 11.22 -13.14 -12.38
C ARG A 23 10.47 -11.89 -11.92
N GLU A 24 10.89 -11.34 -10.79
CA GLU A 24 10.34 -10.09 -10.23
C GLU A 24 10.38 -8.95 -11.25
N ALA A 25 11.46 -8.84 -12.05
CA ALA A 25 11.55 -7.86 -13.13
C ALA A 25 10.39 -7.89 -14.14
N ASN A 26 9.75 -9.05 -14.36
CA ASN A 26 8.57 -9.15 -15.23
C ASN A 26 7.33 -8.60 -14.52
N THR A 27 7.14 -8.91 -13.23
CA THR A 27 6.11 -8.26 -12.38
C THR A 27 6.27 -6.74 -12.43
N ASN A 28 7.47 -6.23 -12.15
CA ASN A 28 7.72 -4.79 -12.10
C ASN A 28 7.42 -4.15 -13.45
N SER A 29 7.84 -4.78 -14.55
CA SER A 29 7.55 -4.28 -15.90
C SER A 29 6.05 -4.29 -16.21
N TYR A 30 5.30 -5.31 -15.79
CA TYR A 30 3.87 -5.38 -16.05
C TYR A 30 3.15 -4.23 -15.38
N TRP A 31 3.42 -4.04 -14.09
CA TRP A 31 2.78 -3.01 -13.30
C TRP A 31 3.30 -1.60 -13.56
N ASP A 32 4.51 -1.45 -14.09
CA ASP A 32 5.00 -0.18 -14.66
C ASP A 32 4.14 0.26 -15.86
N LEU A 33 3.77 -0.68 -16.74
CA LEU A 33 2.87 -0.40 -17.86
C LEU A 33 1.47 0.01 -17.38
N GLU A 34 0.92 -0.69 -16.38
CA GLU A 34 -0.40 -0.37 -15.83
C GLU A 34 -0.40 1.01 -15.15
N ASN A 35 0.68 1.38 -14.45
CA ASN A 35 0.87 2.72 -13.90
C ASN A 35 0.96 3.77 -15.00
N GLN A 36 1.75 3.56 -16.05
CA GLN A 36 1.86 4.53 -17.16
C GLN A 36 0.53 4.74 -17.89
N ALA A 37 -0.27 3.68 -18.01
CA ALA A 37 -1.61 3.76 -18.59
C ALA A 37 -2.58 4.51 -17.67
N MET A 38 -2.51 4.30 -16.35
CA MET A 38 -3.36 4.95 -15.37
C MET A 38 -2.96 6.41 -15.09
N TYR A 39 -1.66 6.69 -15.03
CA TYR A 39 -1.06 7.96 -14.62
C TYR A 39 -0.13 8.50 -15.72
N PRO A 40 -0.67 8.94 -16.86
CA PRO A 40 0.14 9.41 -17.97
C PRO A 40 0.76 10.79 -17.66
N VAL A 41 1.98 11.02 -18.16
CA VAL A 41 2.70 12.31 -18.04
C VAL A 41 1.89 13.48 -18.61
N ALA A 42 1.12 13.24 -19.66
CA ALA A 42 0.23 14.25 -20.24
C ALA A 42 -0.87 14.75 -19.29
N GLN A 43 -1.14 14.02 -18.19
CA GLN A 43 -2.05 14.41 -17.11
C GLN A 43 -1.31 14.92 -15.87
N GLY A 44 0.00 15.21 -15.97
CA GLY A 44 0.78 15.74 -14.84
C GLY A 44 1.28 14.67 -13.87
N PHE A 45 1.43 13.41 -14.30
CA PHE A 45 1.93 12.34 -13.44
C PHE A 45 3.26 11.75 -13.93
N LEU A 46 4.19 11.52 -13.01
CA LEU A 46 5.41 10.77 -13.26
C LEU A 46 5.30 9.38 -12.65
N THR A 47 5.67 8.37 -13.42
CA THR A 47 5.78 7.00 -12.94
C THR A 47 7.25 6.62 -12.99
N ALA A 48 7.79 6.12 -11.89
CA ALA A 48 9.19 5.70 -11.81
C ALA A 48 9.28 4.27 -11.32
N ARG A 49 10.21 3.53 -11.92
CA ARG A 49 10.59 2.18 -11.53
C ARG A 49 11.93 2.24 -10.84
N GLU A 50 12.06 1.52 -9.73
CA GLU A 50 13.29 1.49 -8.93
C GLU A 50 13.76 2.90 -8.59
N ASP A 51 12.81 3.71 -8.11
CA ASP A 51 13.02 5.13 -7.81
C ASP A 51 14.29 5.27 -6.97
N TYR A 52 15.28 5.96 -7.53
CA TYR A 52 16.56 6.11 -6.86
C TYR A 52 16.32 6.96 -5.61
N PRO A 53 17.07 6.70 -4.53
CA PRO A 53 16.96 7.48 -3.31
C PRO A 53 16.97 8.99 -3.62
N ASP A 54 15.84 9.66 -3.36
CA ASP A 54 15.82 11.12 -3.39
C ASP A 54 16.72 11.66 -2.27
N ALA A 55 17.19 12.90 -2.43
CA ALA A 55 18.15 13.51 -1.51
C ALA A 55 17.62 13.62 -0.07
N TYR A 56 16.31 13.48 0.14
CA TYR A 56 15.62 13.69 1.42
C TYR A 56 15.39 12.39 2.19
N SER A 57 14.87 11.36 1.52
CA SER A 57 14.45 10.09 2.12
C SER A 57 15.50 8.99 2.01
N ASN A 58 16.34 9.03 0.98
CA ASN A 58 17.29 7.97 0.62
C ASN A 58 16.63 6.57 0.52
N LEU A 59 15.37 6.51 0.09
CA LEU A 59 14.59 5.27 -0.01
C LEU A 59 14.50 4.78 -1.45
N LYS A 60 14.67 3.46 -1.62
CA LYS A 60 14.37 2.77 -2.87
C LYS A 60 13.01 2.09 -2.77
N PHE A 61 12.07 2.52 -3.61
CA PHE A 61 10.84 1.79 -3.88
C PHE A 61 10.97 1.00 -5.19
N ASP A 62 10.24 -0.09 -5.33
CA ASP A 62 10.14 -0.79 -6.62
C ASP A 62 9.38 0.07 -7.64
N ARG A 63 8.42 0.87 -7.15
CA ARG A 63 7.56 1.75 -7.94
C ARG A 63 7.14 3.00 -7.16
N THR A 64 7.02 4.11 -7.87
CA THR A 64 6.38 5.34 -7.39
C THR A 64 5.52 5.96 -8.48
N VAL A 65 4.48 6.66 -8.05
CA VAL A 65 3.71 7.61 -8.85
C VAL A 65 3.78 8.94 -8.14
N SER A 66 4.23 9.97 -8.85
CA SER A 66 4.29 11.34 -8.38
C SER A 66 3.35 12.23 -9.20
N GLU A 67 2.72 13.19 -8.56
CA GLU A 67 2.02 14.29 -9.21
C GLU A 67 3.01 15.44 -9.40
N ILE A 68 3.06 16.00 -10.61
CA ILE A 68 3.87 17.16 -10.95
C ILE A 68 3.08 18.41 -10.53
N THR A 69 3.68 19.27 -9.72
CA THR A 69 3.05 20.53 -9.32
C THR A 69 2.82 21.45 -10.52
N HIS A 70 1.89 22.40 -10.40
CA HIS A 70 1.46 23.28 -11.51
C HIS A 70 2.60 24.13 -12.11
N ASP A 71 3.68 24.36 -11.36
CA ASP A 71 4.89 25.05 -11.83
C ASP A 71 5.89 24.12 -12.55
N GLY A 72 5.68 22.80 -12.52
CA GLY A 72 6.58 21.81 -13.09
C GLY A 72 7.90 21.63 -12.32
N GLU A 73 8.06 22.30 -11.18
CA GLU A 73 9.33 22.34 -10.44
C GLU A 73 9.40 21.31 -9.33
N GLN A 74 8.25 20.85 -8.82
CA GLN A 74 8.18 19.89 -7.73
C GLN A 74 7.36 18.66 -8.11
N GLU A 75 7.71 17.54 -7.49
CA GLU A 75 6.93 16.32 -7.56
C GLU A 75 6.50 15.91 -6.15
N THR A 76 5.23 15.54 -6.02
CA THR A 76 4.70 14.99 -4.77
C THR A 76 4.36 13.52 -4.98
N LYS A 77 4.95 12.63 -4.18
CA LYS A 77 4.65 11.19 -4.26
C LYS A 77 3.23 10.95 -3.78
N VAL A 78 2.40 10.33 -4.63
CA VAL A 78 0.98 10.04 -4.35
C VAL A 78 0.69 8.54 -4.24
N VAL A 79 1.50 7.71 -4.91
CA VAL A 79 1.47 6.25 -4.77
C VAL A 79 2.89 5.71 -4.62
N THR A 80 3.09 4.80 -3.66
CA THR A 80 4.33 4.03 -3.54
C THR A 80 4.03 2.54 -3.63
N GLY A 81 5.02 1.72 -3.97
CA GLY A 81 4.78 0.29 -3.95
C GLY A 81 5.98 -0.63 -3.94
N GLU A 82 5.68 -1.88 -3.61
CA GLU A 82 6.60 -3.01 -3.49
C GLU A 82 6.07 -4.18 -4.31
N ASP A 83 6.94 -4.77 -5.13
CA ASP A 83 6.57 -5.82 -6.06
C ASP A 83 7.15 -7.16 -5.63
N LYS A 84 6.42 -8.25 -5.86
CA LYS A 84 6.94 -9.60 -5.65
C LYS A 84 6.61 -10.48 -6.85
N ARG A 85 7.44 -11.50 -7.06
CA ARG A 85 7.21 -12.51 -8.10
C ARG A 85 5.89 -13.26 -7.87
N PRO A 86 5.26 -13.81 -8.92
CA PRO A 86 4.09 -14.67 -8.77
C PRO A 86 4.38 -15.86 -7.84
N GLY A 87 3.44 -16.17 -6.96
CA GLY A 87 3.57 -17.30 -6.02
C GLY A 87 4.59 -17.05 -4.91
N ALA A 88 4.95 -15.79 -4.65
CA ALA A 88 5.66 -15.41 -3.42
C ALA A 88 4.92 -15.96 -2.19
N ARG A 89 5.70 -16.36 -1.18
CA ARG A 89 5.14 -16.87 0.08
C ARG A 89 4.47 -15.74 0.86
N ASP A 90 3.48 -16.06 1.68
CA ASP A 90 2.82 -15.11 2.58
C ASP A 90 3.81 -14.28 3.43
N SER A 91 4.93 -14.88 3.83
CA SER A 91 5.99 -14.16 4.56
C SER A 91 6.79 -13.17 3.70
N GLU A 92 6.95 -13.43 2.40
CA GLU A 92 7.54 -12.50 1.44
C GLU A 92 6.56 -11.36 1.13
N VAL A 93 5.27 -11.68 0.99
CA VAL A 93 4.18 -10.69 0.81
C VAL A 93 4.07 -9.79 2.04
N LYS A 94 4.04 -10.37 3.24
CA LYS A 94 4.06 -9.60 4.49
C LYS A 94 5.27 -8.67 4.55
N LYS A 95 6.45 -9.16 4.16
CA LYS A 95 7.65 -8.33 4.15
C LYS A 95 7.51 -7.15 3.19
N ALA A 96 6.90 -7.32 2.03
CA ALA A 96 6.61 -6.24 1.09
C ALA A 96 5.66 -5.19 1.72
N GLU A 97 4.62 -5.65 2.41
CA GLU A 97 3.67 -4.78 3.12
C GLU A 97 4.33 -4.01 4.28
N ASP A 98 5.18 -4.67 5.07
CA ASP A 98 5.93 -4.02 6.16
C ASP A 98 6.93 -2.99 5.60
N ASP A 99 7.58 -3.29 4.47
CA ASP A 99 8.58 -2.43 3.85
C ASP A 99 7.94 -1.19 3.21
N VAL A 100 6.83 -1.36 2.48
CA VAL A 100 6.10 -0.22 1.90
C VAL A 100 5.54 0.68 3.00
N GLU A 101 5.00 0.13 4.10
CA GLU A 101 4.54 0.95 5.24
C GLU A 101 5.66 1.84 5.79
N LYS A 102 6.77 1.21 6.15
CA LYS A 102 7.91 1.90 6.77
C LYS A 102 8.44 3.01 5.86
N LYS A 103 8.61 2.71 4.57
CA LYS A 103 9.12 3.66 3.60
C LYS A 103 8.13 4.79 3.32
N SER A 104 6.84 4.47 3.20
CA SER A 104 5.78 5.45 3.00
C SER A 104 5.66 6.44 4.15
N LEU A 105 5.83 6.01 5.40
CA LEU A 105 5.82 6.92 6.55
C LEU A 105 6.94 7.97 6.49
N LEU A 106 8.12 7.58 6.00
CA LEU A 106 9.25 8.49 5.83
C LEU A 106 9.01 9.48 4.68
N VAL A 107 8.37 9.04 3.59
CA VAL A 107 7.92 9.93 2.50
C VAL A 107 6.88 10.92 3.03
N MET A 108 5.87 10.45 3.76
CA MET A 108 4.85 11.32 4.34
C MET A 108 5.45 12.38 5.28
N GLU A 109 6.48 12.02 6.06
CA GLU A 109 7.21 12.98 6.91
C GLU A 109 8.01 13.99 6.08
N ALA A 110 8.78 13.54 5.08
CA ALA A 110 9.62 14.41 4.25
C ALA A 110 8.80 15.43 3.44
N PHE A 111 7.63 15.03 2.95
CA PHE A 111 6.75 15.86 2.12
C PHE A 111 5.55 16.43 2.88
N SER A 112 5.47 16.23 4.21
CA SER A 112 4.35 16.68 5.05
C SER A 112 2.95 16.24 4.57
N LEU A 113 2.86 15.00 4.07
CA LEU A 113 1.62 14.44 3.52
C LEU A 113 0.66 13.98 4.62
N SER A 114 -0.62 14.35 4.49
CA SER A 114 -1.70 13.85 5.35
C SER A 114 -2.07 12.40 4.99
N GLN A 115 -1.88 12.01 3.74
CA GLN A 115 -2.30 10.72 3.21
C GLN A 115 -1.34 10.26 2.11
N LEU A 116 -1.12 8.95 2.00
CA LEU A 116 -0.39 8.33 0.90
C LEU A 116 -1.03 6.99 0.53
N TYR A 117 -1.23 6.75 -0.75
CA TYR A 117 -1.69 5.45 -1.23
C TYR A 117 -0.50 4.53 -1.45
N CYS A 118 -0.67 3.24 -1.13
CA CYS A 118 0.37 2.24 -1.32
C CYS A 118 -0.16 1.05 -2.10
N GLN A 119 0.69 0.46 -2.92
CA GLN A 119 0.41 -0.73 -3.71
C GLN A 119 1.41 -1.83 -3.34
N THR A 120 0.91 -3.04 -3.12
CA THR A 120 1.75 -4.24 -3.07
C THR A 120 1.30 -5.22 -4.14
N THR A 121 2.25 -5.87 -4.81
CA THR A 121 1.93 -6.80 -5.92
C THR A 121 2.59 -8.16 -5.74
N SER A 122 1.96 -9.20 -6.30
CA SER A 122 2.48 -10.57 -6.38
C SER A 122 2.16 -11.17 -7.74
N GLY A 123 3.06 -11.00 -8.70
CA GLY A 123 2.77 -11.30 -10.10
C GLY A 123 1.76 -10.32 -10.68
N THR A 124 0.64 -10.79 -11.20
CA THR A 124 -0.44 -9.96 -11.78
C THR A 124 -1.54 -9.61 -10.75
N THR A 125 -1.40 -10.09 -9.51
CA THR A 125 -2.30 -9.74 -8.42
C THR A 125 -1.75 -8.59 -7.60
N PHE A 126 -2.66 -7.83 -7.00
CA PHE A 126 -2.30 -6.66 -6.21
C PHE A 126 -3.22 -6.49 -5.01
N ARG A 127 -2.75 -5.65 -4.11
CA ARG A 127 -3.52 -5.13 -3.00
C ARG A 127 -3.21 -3.64 -2.82
N LEU A 128 -4.25 -2.89 -2.49
CA LEU A 128 -4.17 -1.45 -2.32
C LEU A 128 -4.41 -1.05 -0.88
N TRP A 129 -3.72 0.02 -0.50
CA TRP A 129 -3.68 0.51 0.86
C TRP A 129 -3.70 2.02 0.88
N VAL A 130 -4.07 2.57 2.02
CA VAL A 130 -3.89 3.97 2.39
C VAL A 130 -3.18 4.04 3.73
N ILE A 131 -2.25 4.99 3.86
CA ILE A 131 -1.70 5.41 5.14
C ILE A 131 -2.15 6.84 5.37
N ASN A 132 -2.67 7.10 6.57
CA ASN A 132 -3.05 8.44 7.01
C ASN A 132 -2.07 8.92 8.10
N SER A 133 -1.81 10.22 8.16
CA SER A 133 -0.90 10.83 9.14
C SER A 133 -1.35 10.59 10.59
N THR A 134 -2.66 10.38 10.79
CA THR A 134 -3.26 10.05 12.08
C THR A 134 -3.01 8.60 12.49
N THR A 135 -3.26 7.64 11.59
CA THR A 135 -3.19 6.20 11.93
C THR A 135 -1.78 5.65 11.83
N LYS A 136 -0.96 6.21 10.93
CA LYS A 136 0.41 5.79 10.63
C LYS A 136 0.56 4.28 10.39
N CYS A 137 -0.47 3.67 9.83
CA CYS A 137 -0.49 2.26 9.46
C CYS A 137 -1.23 2.08 8.13
N LEU A 138 -0.87 1.04 7.38
CA LEU A 138 -1.60 0.69 6.17
C LEU A 138 -2.99 0.18 6.55
N GLN A 139 -3.99 0.79 5.92
CA GLN A 139 -5.37 0.36 5.94
C GLN A 139 -5.72 -0.10 4.54
N PRO A 140 -6.26 -1.31 4.36
CA PRO A 140 -6.60 -1.79 3.02
C PRO A 140 -7.73 -0.96 2.43
N LEU A 141 -7.64 -0.64 1.13
CA LEU A 141 -8.77 -0.02 0.41
C LEU A 141 -9.91 -1.01 0.15
N PHE A 142 -9.58 -2.31 0.13
CA PHE A 142 -10.52 -3.42 -0.02
C PHE A 142 -9.98 -4.70 0.66
N GLY A 143 -10.88 -5.61 1.02
CA GLY A 143 -10.55 -6.87 1.69
C GLY A 143 -10.19 -6.72 3.18
N GLY A 144 -10.00 -7.85 3.87
CA GLY A 144 -9.76 -7.86 5.31
C GLY A 144 -8.35 -7.42 5.69
N ASN A 145 -8.17 -6.73 6.82
CA ASN A 145 -6.88 -6.14 7.27
C ASN A 145 -5.82 -7.14 7.77
N THR A 146 -5.80 -8.36 7.23
CA THR A 146 -4.78 -9.36 7.56
C THR A 146 -3.55 -9.13 6.70
N ARG A 147 -2.39 -8.96 7.34
CA ARG A 147 -1.09 -8.80 6.66
C ARG A 147 -0.56 -10.10 6.09
N GLY A 148 0.08 -10.02 4.92
CA GLY A 148 0.69 -11.18 4.25
C GLY A 148 -0.32 -12.20 3.72
N ASP A 149 -1.61 -11.87 3.73
CA ASP A 149 -2.65 -12.75 3.23
C ASP A 149 -2.72 -12.68 1.70
N SER A 150 -2.07 -13.64 1.03
CA SER A 150 -2.08 -13.75 -0.43
C SER A 150 -3.50 -13.93 -1.01
N SER A 151 -4.48 -14.39 -0.22
CA SER A 151 -5.86 -14.56 -0.68
C SER A 151 -6.62 -13.24 -0.81
N ALA A 152 -6.16 -12.19 -0.11
CA ALA A 152 -6.70 -10.84 -0.20
C ALA A 152 -6.24 -10.08 -1.45
N TYR A 153 -5.25 -10.61 -2.18
CA TYR A 153 -4.79 -10.03 -3.45
C TYR A 153 -5.74 -10.42 -4.57
N ILE A 154 -6.03 -9.47 -5.45
CA ILE A 154 -6.92 -9.66 -6.60
C ILE A 154 -6.16 -9.48 -7.90
N ASP A 155 -6.54 -10.22 -8.94
CA ASP A 155 -5.94 -10.09 -10.27
C ASP A 155 -6.65 -8.98 -11.05
N ILE A 156 -5.85 -8.11 -11.67
CA ILE A 156 -6.35 -6.97 -12.45
C ILE A 156 -7.15 -7.40 -13.70
N SER A 157 -7.00 -8.63 -14.20
CA SER A 157 -7.81 -9.10 -15.34
C SER A 157 -9.30 -9.31 -15.00
N LEU A 158 -9.63 -9.41 -13.71
CA LEU A 158 -11.01 -9.59 -13.24
C LEU A 158 -11.77 -8.25 -13.22
N PRO A 159 -13.11 -8.23 -13.35
CA PRO A 159 -13.93 -7.04 -13.20
C PRO A 159 -13.63 -6.26 -11.91
N PHE A 160 -13.61 -6.95 -10.78
CA PHE A 160 -13.32 -6.34 -9.47
C PHE A 160 -11.88 -5.82 -9.37
N GLY A 161 -10.93 -6.51 -10.01
CA GLY A 161 -9.54 -6.04 -10.12
C GLY A 161 -9.42 -4.73 -10.89
N GLN A 162 -10.14 -4.60 -12.01
CA GLN A 162 -10.18 -3.33 -12.74
C GLN A 162 -10.86 -2.23 -11.95
N PHE A 163 -12.01 -2.53 -11.33
CA PHE A 163 -12.71 -1.56 -10.50
C PHE A 163 -11.80 -0.99 -9.41
N GLU A 164 -11.15 -1.82 -8.60
CA GLU A 164 -10.28 -1.33 -7.53
C GLU A 164 -9.04 -0.60 -8.07
N TRP A 165 -8.51 -1.03 -9.22
CA TRP A 165 -7.41 -0.33 -9.89
C TRP A 165 -7.83 1.07 -10.37
N HIS A 166 -8.99 1.18 -11.00
CA HIS A 166 -9.55 2.46 -11.46
C HIS A 166 -10.00 3.33 -10.29
N ARG A 167 -10.55 2.75 -9.23
CA ARG A 167 -10.92 3.45 -8.00
C ARG A 167 -9.70 4.13 -7.37
N LEU A 168 -8.54 3.48 -7.35
CA LEU A 168 -7.29 4.13 -6.94
C LEU A 168 -6.94 5.31 -7.84
N GLY A 169 -7.05 5.13 -9.15
CA GLY A 169 -6.88 6.20 -10.13
C GLY A 169 -7.75 7.42 -9.80
N SER A 170 -9.05 7.21 -9.63
CA SER A 170 -10.01 8.26 -9.26
C SER A 170 -9.66 8.91 -7.92
N LEU A 171 -9.31 8.13 -6.90
CA LEU A 171 -8.93 8.64 -5.57
C LEU A 171 -7.66 9.50 -5.60
N VAL A 172 -6.67 9.14 -6.41
CA VAL A 172 -5.43 9.91 -6.57
C VAL A 172 -5.67 11.17 -7.38
N LYS A 173 -6.45 11.09 -8.47
CA LYS A 173 -6.73 12.21 -9.37
C LYS A 173 -7.86 13.12 -8.91
N ASN A 174 -8.49 12.79 -7.78
CA ASN A 174 -9.71 13.43 -7.29
C ASN A 174 -10.84 13.47 -8.35
N GLU A 175 -11.03 12.35 -9.04
CA GLU A 175 -12.08 12.13 -10.04
C GLU A 175 -13.24 11.30 -9.46
N GLU A 176 -14.38 11.30 -10.16
CA GLU A 176 -15.50 10.43 -9.80
C GLU A 176 -15.12 8.95 -9.89
N ILE A 177 -15.53 8.17 -8.89
CA ILE A 177 -15.32 6.72 -8.88
C ILE A 177 -16.39 6.09 -9.74
N ARG A 178 -15.96 5.44 -10.83
CA ARG A 178 -16.84 4.68 -11.71
C ARG A 178 -17.42 3.45 -11.00
N PRO A 179 -18.67 3.09 -11.27
CA PRO A 179 -19.32 1.94 -10.62
C PRO A 179 -18.72 0.61 -11.10
N LEU A 180 -18.87 -0.46 -10.32
CA LEU A 180 -18.27 -1.78 -10.61
C LEU A 180 -18.77 -2.37 -11.93
N GLU A 181 -20.01 -2.09 -12.29
CA GLU A 181 -20.71 -2.60 -13.49
C GLU A 181 -20.09 -2.11 -14.79
N ASP A 182 -19.32 -1.02 -14.74
CA ASP A 182 -18.58 -0.47 -15.88
C ASP A 182 -17.38 -1.34 -16.29
N PHE A 183 -17.01 -2.32 -15.46
CA PHE A 183 -15.82 -3.13 -15.64
C PHE A 183 -16.18 -4.58 -15.98
N GLY A 184 -15.60 -5.09 -17.06
CA GLY A 184 -15.76 -6.48 -17.51
C GLY A 184 -14.41 -7.18 -17.66
N ALA A 185 -14.36 -8.51 -17.57
CA ALA A 185 -13.11 -9.25 -17.57
C ALA A 185 -12.23 -8.94 -18.81
N LEU A 186 -10.92 -8.75 -18.60
CA LEU A 186 -9.95 -8.53 -19.68
C LEU A 186 -9.60 -9.87 -20.36
N VAL A 187 -10.53 -10.40 -21.16
CA VAL A 187 -10.42 -11.74 -21.78
C VAL A 187 -9.20 -11.92 -22.71
N TYR A 188 -8.55 -10.84 -23.13
CA TYR A 188 -7.32 -10.89 -23.92
C TYR A 188 -6.06 -11.13 -23.07
N LEU A 189 -6.14 -10.98 -21.74
CA LEU A 189 -5.09 -11.32 -20.78
C LEU A 189 -5.22 -12.79 -20.40
N VAL A 190 -4.48 -13.64 -21.11
CA VAL A 190 -4.55 -15.10 -20.94
C VAL A 190 -3.34 -15.59 -20.15
N ALA A 191 -3.60 -16.21 -19.00
CA ALA A 191 -2.60 -16.90 -18.19
C ALA A 191 -2.54 -18.41 -18.51
N PRO A 192 -1.52 -19.13 -18.01
CA PRO A 192 -1.49 -20.59 -18.03
C PRO A 192 -2.73 -21.23 -17.35
N PRO A 193 -3.14 -22.45 -17.74
CA PRO A 193 -4.40 -23.05 -17.28
C PRO A 193 -4.56 -23.17 -15.76
N ASP A 194 -3.47 -23.48 -15.05
CA ASP A 194 -3.46 -23.55 -13.58
C ASP A 194 -3.75 -22.20 -12.93
N TRP A 195 -3.27 -21.11 -13.55
CA TRP A 195 -3.59 -19.75 -13.11
C TRP A 195 -5.02 -19.37 -13.46
N MET A 196 -5.49 -19.70 -14.66
CA MET A 196 -6.89 -19.46 -15.05
C MET A 196 -7.89 -20.13 -14.10
N PHE A 197 -7.57 -21.32 -13.60
CA PHE A 197 -8.37 -21.97 -12.56
C PHE A 197 -8.41 -21.17 -11.25
N LYS A 198 -7.26 -20.64 -10.80
CA LYS A 198 -7.20 -19.76 -9.62
C LYS A 198 -8.00 -18.48 -9.82
N LEU A 199 -7.92 -17.88 -11.01
CA LEU A 199 -8.71 -16.69 -11.36
C LEU A 199 -10.21 -16.97 -11.30
N ALA A 200 -10.66 -18.13 -11.79
CA ALA A 200 -12.06 -18.53 -11.69
C ALA A 200 -12.52 -18.72 -10.23
N GLN A 201 -11.67 -19.30 -9.37
CA GLN A 201 -11.95 -19.40 -7.93
C GLN A 201 -12.00 -18.03 -7.26
N MET A 202 -11.08 -17.15 -7.61
CA MET A 202 -11.03 -15.77 -7.13
C MET A 202 -12.28 -14.98 -7.54
N GLN A 203 -12.70 -15.06 -8.80
CA GLN A 203 -13.91 -14.43 -9.30
C GLN A 203 -15.15 -14.86 -8.49
N LYS A 204 -15.35 -16.17 -8.32
CA LYS A 204 -16.46 -16.70 -7.52
C LYS A 204 -16.45 -16.19 -6.08
N ARG A 205 -15.27 -16.11 -5.46
CA ARG A 205 -15.12 -15.58 -4.09
C ARG A 205 -15.51 -14.10 -4.04
N LEU A 206 -15.05 -13.30 -4.99
CA LEU A 206 -15.32 -11.85 -5.04
C LEU A 206 -16.80 -11.57 -5.32
N GLU A 207 -17.43 -12.30 -6.23
CA GLU A 207 -18.88 -12.23 -6.48
C GLU A 207 -19.70 -12.55 -5.22
N ALA A 208 -19.30 -13.59 -4.48
CA ALA A 208 -19.98 -13.96 -3.24
C ALA A 208 -19.82 -12.87 -2.15
N GLN A 209 -18.63 -12.27 -2.04
CA GLN A 209 -18.38 -11.17 -1.11
C GLN A 209 -19.19 -9.91 -1.47
N GLU A 210 -19.29 -9.60 -2.76
CA GLU A 210 -20.07 -8.46 -3.24
C GLU A 210 -21.56 -8.66 -2.99
N GLN A 211 -22.10 -9.85 -3.27
CA GLN A 211 -23.48 -10.18 -2.95
C GLN A 211 -23.77 -10.08 -1.46
N GLN A 212 -22.83 -10.51 -0.62
CA GLN A 212 -22.95 -10.37 0.83
C GLN A 212 -22.98 -8.89 1.24
N ARG A 213 -22.10 -8.05 0.70
CA ARG A 213 -22.07 -6.61 0.97
C ARG A 213 -23.41 -5.95 0.62
N LEU A 214 -23.91 -6.19 -0.59
CA LEU A 214 -25.20 -5.65 -1.03
C LEU A 214 -26.36 -6.12 -0.15
N MET A 215 -26.31 -7.36 0.34
CA MET A 215 -27.30 -7.88 1.29
C MET A 215 -27.23 -7.14 2.64
N GLU A 216 -26.03 -6.92 3.18
CA GLU A 216 -25.82 -6.19 4.43
C GLU A 216 -26.24 -4.71 4.33
N GLU A 217 -25.94 -4.05 3.22
CA GLU A 217 -26.38 -2.67 2.95
C GLU A 217 -27.90 -2.56 2.86
N ASN A 218 -28.55 -3.50 2.17
CA ASN A 218 -30.02 -3.54 2.10
C ASN A 218 -30.66 -3.74 3.47
N ILE A 219 -30.10 -4.63 4.31
CA ILE A 219 -30.58 -4.83 5.69
C ILE A 219 -30.40 -3.54 6.50
N SER A 220 -29.23 -2.91 6.44
CA SER A 220 -28.97 -1.66 7.15
C SER A 220 -29.91 -0.53 6.70
N ALA A 221 -30.23 -0.45 5.41
CA ALA A 221 -31.16 0.54 4.88
C ALA A 221 -32.59 0.31 5.39
N LEU A 222 -33.04 -0.94 5.44
CA LEU A 222 -34.34 -1.31 6.00
C LEU A 222 -34.42 -1.00 7.50
N ASP A 223 -33.36 -1.29 8.26
CA ASP A 223 -33.29 -0.96 9.70
C ASP A 223 -33.36 0.56 9.94
N SER A 224 -32.68 1.35 9.10
CA SER A 224 -32.76 2.81 9.14
C SER A 224 -34.16 3.33 8.82
N GLN A 225 -34.83 2.76 7.81
CA GLN A 225 -36.21 3.13 7.47
C GLN A 225 -37.19 2.78 8.59
N ALA A 226 -37.09 1.59 9.18
CA ALA A 226 -37.96 1.17 10.27
C ALA A 226 -37.84 2.09 11.51
N ARG A 227 -36.61 2.50 11.85
CA ARG A 227 -36.38 3.46 12.97
C ARG A 227 -36.95 4.85 12.69
N GLU A 228 -36.86 5.31 11.45
CA GLU A 228 -37.45 6.58 11.03
C GLU A 228 -38.99 6.53 11.12
N GLU A 229 -39.61 5.44 10.69
CA GLU A 229 -41.06 5.22 10.82
C GLU A 229 -41.52 5.15 12.29
N GLU A 230 -40.76 4.47 13.16
CA GLU A 230 -41.03 4.46 14.61
C GLU A 230 -40.93 5.87 15.23
N TRP A 231 -39.91 6.63 14.85
CA TRP A 231 -39.72 8.01 15.33
C TRP A 231 -40.86 8.93 14.86
N GLN A 232 -41.33 8.78 13.63
CA GLN A 232 -42.48 9.54 13.11
C GLN A 232 -43.80 9.17 13.81
N GLN A 233 -44.01 7.89 14.15
CA GLN A 233 -45.19 7.47 14.91
C GLN A 233 -45.16 7.97 16.36
N GLN A 234 -43.99 8.00 17.00
CA GLN A 234 -43.86 8.45 18.38
C GLN A 234 -44.01 9.97 18.55
N ASN A 235 -43.63 10.76 17.53
CA ASN A 235 -43.75 12.22 17.55
C ASN A 235 -45.06 12.75 16.97
N HIS A 236 -45.93 11.88 16.44
CA HIS A 236 -47.33 12.20 16.23
C HIS A 236 -48.11 12.08 17.54
N ASP A 237 -47.74 12.90 18.54
CA ASP A 237 -48.69 13.22 19.60
C ASP A 237 -49.91 13.88 18.94
N PRO A 238 -51.15 13.48 19.30
CA PRO A 238 -52.32 14.19 18.84
C PRO A 238 -52.15 15.64 19.29
N VAL A 239 -52.15 16.57 18.35
CA VAL A 239 -52.30 18.00 18.65
C VAL A 239 -53.58 18.12 19.44
N VAL A 240 -53.47 18.13 20.76
CA VAL A 240 -54.54 18.55 21.65
C VAL A 240 -54.69 20.02 21.29
N GLU A 241 -55.72 20.33 20.51
CA GLU A 241 -56.14 21.70 20.22
C GLU A 241 -56.35 22.40 21.57
N ALA A 242 -55.29 23.02 22.07
CA ALA A 242 -55.38 23.93 23.19
C ALA A 242 -56.12 25.14 22.64
N GLU A 243 -57.42 25.21 22.96
CA GLU A 243 -58.28 26.37 22.76
C GLU A 243 -57.54 27.64 23.21
N SER A 244 -56.91 28.33 22.26
CA SER A 244 -56.23 29.59 22.51
C SER A 244 -57.26 30.70 22.41
N GLY A 245 -57.67 31.18 23.59
CA GLY A 245 -58.32 32.47 23.75
C GLY A 245 -57.47 33.57 23.09
N SER A 246 -58.14 34.31 22.20
CA SER A 246 -57.68 35.50 21.49
C SER A 246 -57.00 36.52 22.41
N ILE A 247 -55.70 36.78 22.21
CA ILE A 247 -55.07 38.04 22.59
C ILE A 247 -54.40 38.62 21.35
N ALA A 248 -54.93 39.75 20.90
CA ALA A 248 -54.39 40.56 19.81
C ALA A 248 -53.07 41.19 20.25
N ALA A 249 -52.01 40.99 19.46
CA ALA A 249 -50.76 41.73 19.58
C ALA A 249 -50.53 42.51 18.28
N THR A 250 -50.50 43.82 18.46
CA THR A 250 -50.20 44.90 17.53
C THR A 250 -48.87 44.70 16.80
N GLY A 251 -48.86 45.09 15.53
CA GLY A 251 -47.74 44.94 14.63
C GLY A 251 -46.53 45.82 14.92
N PHE A 252 -45.39 45.39 14.41
CA PHE A 252 -44.27 46.25 14.09
C PHE A 252 -43.60 45.73 12.81
N SER A 253 -43.65 46.58 11.79
CA SER A 253 -42.88 46.50 10.55
C SER A 253 -41.52 47.13 10.80
N TYR A 254 -40.43 46.41 10.56
CA TYR A 254 -39.09 46.99 10.44
C TYR A 254 -38.47 46.54 9.12
N THR A 255 -38.27 47.54 8.26
CA THR A 255 -37.41 47.52 7.07
C THR A 255 -36.21 48.43 7.37
N GLU A 256 -35.00 47.86 7.39
CA GLU A 256 -33.70 48.55 7.29
C GLU A 256 -32.85 47.69 6.34
N HIS A 257 -32.44 48.10 5.14
CA HIS A 257 -31.53 49.16 4.67
C HIS A 257 -30.06 49.02 5.12
N LEU A 258 -29.18 48.96 4.08
CA LEU A 258 -27.73 49.22 4.05
C LEU A 258 -26.86 48.08 4.63
N GLN A 259 -25.80 47.61 3.96
CA GLN A 259 -24.65 48.39 3.51
C GLN A 259 -23.85 47.63 2.43
N GLU A 260 -23.53 48.32 1.34
CA GLU A 260 -22.47 47.97 0.39
C GLU A 260 -21.10 48.16 1.07
N ALA A 261 -20.18 47.24 0.83
CA ALA A 261 -18.77 47.42 1.17
C ALA A 261 -17.93 47.08 -0.08
N ASP A 262 -17.45 48.15 -0.70
CA ASP A 262 -16.29 48.16 -1.57
C ASP A 262 -15.11 47.46 -0.89
N ASN A 263 -14.35 46.65 -1.64
CA ASN A 263 -12.95 46.45 -1.32
C ASN A 263 -12.11 46.60 -2.57
N ASP A 264 -11.27 47.62 -2.45
CA ASP A 264 -10.43 48.27 -3.42
C ASP A 264 -9.12 47.49 -3.65
N LEU A 265 -8.47 47.92 -4.72
CA LEU A 265 -7.22 47.52 -5.34
C LEU A 265 -6.06 47.28 -4.37
N GLY A 266 -5.31 46.20 -4.65
CA GLY A 266 -3.98 45.96 -4.11
C GLY A 266 -3.00 45.57 -5.22
N ASP A 267 -2.54 46.57 -5.97
CA ASP A 267 -1.33 46.49 -6.79
C ASP A 267 -0.13 46.12 -5.91
N SER A 268 0.58 45.06 -6.27
CA SER A 268 1.91 44.76 -5.72
C SER A 268 2.85 44.42 -6.86
N GLN A 269 3.48 45.48 -7.37
CA GLN A 269 4.74 45.42 -8.11
C GLN A 269 5.86 45.08 -7.12
N TYR A 270 6.58 43.97 -7.31
CA TYR A 270 7.96 43.86 -6.83
C TYR A 270 8.84 43.05 -7.79
N ASN A 271 9.78 43.79 -8.38
CA ASN A 271 11.19 43.50 -8.58
C ASN A 271 11.63 42.24 -9.35
N THR A 272 11.90 42.48 -10.63
CA THR A 272 13.01 41.91 -11.40
C THR A 272 14.35 42.19 -10.69
N MET A 273 15.07 41.14 -10.32
CA MET A 273 16.50 41.21 -10.02
C MET A 273 17.26 40.36 -11.04
N GLU A 274 17.91 41.04 -11.99
CA GLU A 274 19.03 40.51 -12.77
C GLU A 274 20.28 40.47 -11.89
N ILE A 275 20.82 39.26 -11.67
CA ILE A 275 22.21 38.97 -11.31
C ILE A 275 22.43 37.55 -11.87
N GLY A 276 23.42 37.21 -12.68
CA GLY A 276 24.71 37.80 -13.00
C GLY A 276 25.59 36.62 -13.39
N ASP A 277 26.25 36.75 -14.53
CA ASP A 277 27.14 35.77 -15.13
C ASP A 277 28.33 35.37 -14.25
N SER A 278 28.99 34.27 -14.65
CA SER A 278 30.37 33.84 -14.35
C SER A 278 30.66 33.10 -13.04
N HIS A 279 31.10 31.83 -13.14
CA HIS A 279 32.54 31.50 -13.16
C HIS A 279 32.80 30.00 -13.32
N ASP A 280 33.61 29.68 -14.33
CA ASP A 280 34.47 28.50 -14.40
C ASP A 280 35.38 28.37 -13.17
N ALA A 281 35.63 27.14 -12.72
CA ALA A 281 36.96 26.51 -12.48
C ALA A 281 36.80 25.20 -11.66
N PRO A 282 37.86 24.38 -11.44
CA PRO A 282 38.05 23.14 -12.19
C PRO A 282 38.09 21.88 -11.30
N MET A 283 38.18 20.74 -11.98
CA MET A 283 38.47 19.42 -11.41
C MET A 283 39.64 19.42 -10.42
N VAL A 284 39.44 18.78 -9.27
CA VAL A 284 40.52 18.29 -8.40
C VAL A 284 40.35 16.79 -8.21
N GLU A 285 41.40 16.09 -8.62
CA GLU A 285 41.65 14.65 -8.54
C GLU A 285 41.94 14.20 -7.09
N PRO A 286 41.65 12.95 -6.68
CA PRO A 286 41.81 12.51 -5.30
C PRO A 286 43.23 11.95 -5.04
N GLN A 287 43.85 12.33 -3.92
CA GLN A 287 44.99 11.61 -3.37
C GLN A 287 44.59 10.73 -2.17
N PRO A 288 45.15 9.51 -2.06
CA PRO A 288 44.96 8.62 -0.92
C PRO A 288 46.10 8.81 0.10
N GLU A 289 45.78 9.17 1.34
CA GLU A 289 46.73 9.04 2.45
C GLU A 289 46.37 7.83 3.31
N ALA A 290 47.17 6.78 3.16
CA ALA A 290 47.27 5.68 4.10
C ALA A 290 48.38 6.00 5.12
N SER A 291 48.02 5.99 6.40
CA SER A 291 48.85 5.74 7.60
C SER A 291 48.21 6.47 8.78
N SER A 292 48.30 6.10 10.04
CA SER A 292 48.79 4.93 10.76
C SER A 292 48.55 5.27 12.26
N SER A 293 48.39 4.24 13.08
CA SER A 293 48.73 4.23 14.52
C SER A 293 47.81 4.88 15.56
N ARG A 294 47.19 3.97 16.34
CA ARG A 294 47.21 3.89 17.82
C ARG A 294 46.79 5.12 18.64
N ALA A 295 45.63 4.97 19.31
CA ALA A 295 45.52 5.11 20.76
C ALA A 295 44.23 4.43 21.25
N ALA A 296 44.36 3.46 22.17
CA ALA A 296 43.32 3.18 23.16
C ALA A 296 43.63 4.10 24.36
N PRO A 297 42.63 4.68 25.06
CA PRO A 297 41.94 3.91 26.10
C PRO A 297 40.48 4.34 26.38
N SER A 298 39.65 3.41 26.88
CA SER A 298 39.16 3.46 28.27
C SER A 298 37.99 2.50 28.47
N ASN A 299 38.22 1.56 29.38
CA ASN A 299 37.20 0.73 30.01
C ASN A 299 36.36 1.62 30.91
N ARG A 300 35.07 1.81 30.59
CA ARG A 300 33.99 1.87 31.56
C ARG A 300 32.65 1.72 30.84
N ASP A 301 31.79 0.95 31.47
CA ASP A 301 30.36 0.84 31.18
C ASP A 301 29.94 -0.01 29.97
N ARG A 302 30.05 -1.33 30.14
CA ARG A 302 28.91 -2.24 29.91
C ARG A 302 29.24 -3.63 30.45
N ALA A 303 29.04 -3.82 31.74
CA ALA A 303 28.67 -5.12 32.30
C ALA A 303 27.29 -5.50 31.77
N LYS A 304 27.18 -5.79 30.46
CA LYS A 304 26.04 -6.51 29.90
C LYS A 304 26.18 -7.94 30.41
N HIS A 305 25.22 -8.36 31.21
CA HIS A 305 24.98 -9.75 31.59
C HIS A 305 25.40 -10.69 30.44
N ARG A 306 26.54 -11.36 30.59
CA ARG A 306 26.84 -12.60 29.87
C ARG A 306 25.86 -13.64 30.40
N VAL A 307 24.61 -13.58 29.94
CA VAL A 307 23.71 -14.72 30.01
C VAL A 307 24.41 -15.77 29.16
N SER A 308 25.01 -16.76 29.80
CA SER A 308 25.61 -17.89 29.10
C SER A 308 24.51 -18.49 28.22
N ARG A 309 24.65 -18.32 26.89
CA ARG A 309 23.69 -18.89 25.96
C ARG A 309 23.76 -20.39 26.13
N ARG A 310 22.71 -20.97 26.73
CA ARG A 310 22.61 -22.41 26.94
C ARG A 310 22.49 -23.06 25.57
N GLU A 311 23.47 -23.84 25.17
CA GLU A 311 23.42 -24.59 23.91
C GLU A 311 22.94 -26.03 24.17
N LYS A 312 22.15 -26.57 23.25
CA LYS A 312 21.71 -27.97 23.33
C LYS A 312 21.83 -28.63 21.97
N ARG A 313 22.53 -29.77 21.95
CA ARG A 313 22.60 -30.65 20.79
C ARG A 313 21.37 -31.55 20.75
N VAL A 314 20.75 -31.68 19.58
CA VAL A 314 19.65 -32.61 19.31
C VAL A 314 19.97 -33.51 18.12
N THR A 315 19.29 -34.65 18.04
CA THR A 315 19.29 -35.50 16.84
C THR A 315 18.09 -35.13 15.99
N VAL A 316 18.33 -34.84 14.71
CA VAL A 316 17.28 -34.44 13.77
C VAL A 316 17.06 -35.53 12.72
N GLU A 317 15.81 -35.69 12.31
CA GLU A 317 15.41 -36.52 11.18
C GLU A 317 14.85 -35.63 10.07
N LYS A 318 15.22 -35.92 8.81
CA LYS A 318 14.69 -35.20 7.65
C LYS A 318 13.23 -35.61 7.38
N ARG A 319 12.36 -34.64 7.12
CA ARG A 319 10.95 -34.88 6.79
C ARG A 319 10.74 -35.01 5.28
N THR A 320 9.71 -35.76 4.88
CA THR A 320 9.33 -35.99 3.48
C THR A 320 8.98 -34.70 2.73
N PHE A 321 8.28 -33.77 3.39
CA PHE A 321 7.84 -32.49 2.81
C PHE A 321 8.82 -31.33 3.06
N GLY A 322 10.09 -31.65 3.35
CA GLY A 322 11.10 -30.66 3.72
C GLY A 322 11.13 -30.33 5.21
N GLY A 323 12.25 -29.78 5.65
CA GLY A 323 12.50 -29.49 7.07
C GLY A 323 12.98 -30.69 7.89
N TYR A 324 12.93 -30.53 9.20
CA TYR A 324 13.50 -31.45 10.18
C TYR A 324 12.55 -31.67 11.35
N LYS A 325 12.66 -32.82 12.01
CA LYS A 325 11.98 -33.08 13.29
C LYS A 325 12.99 -33.58 14.32
N PHE A 326 12.78 -33.23 15.58
CA PHE A 326 13.60 -33.68 16.71
C PHE A 326 12.73 -33.85 17.96
N VAL A 327 13.22 -34.63 18.94
CA VAL A 327 12.53 -34.82 20.22
C VAL A 327 13.01 -33.77 21.22
N TRP A 328 12.07 -33.05 21.82
CA TRP A 328 12.32 -32.09 22.91
C TRP A 328 11.37 -32.40 24.07
N GLU A 329 11.93 -32.67 25.26
CA GLU A 329 11.15 -32.94 26.48
C GLU A 329 10.03 -33.98 26.28
N GLY A 330 10.32 -35.05 25.53
CA GLY A 330 9.38 -36.14 25.25
C GLY A 330 8.36 -35.84 24.15
N LYS A 331 8.37 -34.64 23.55
CA LYS A 331 7.50 -34.26 22.42
C LYS A 331 8.27 -34.19 21.12
N THR A 332 7.64 -34.57 20.01
CA THR A 332 8.22 -34.40 18.67
C THR A 332 7.96 -32.97 18.20
N VAL A 333 9.04 -32.22 17.97
CA VAL A 333 9.00 -30.87 17.39
C VAL A 333 9.30 -30.98 15.91
N THR A 334 8.45 -30.39 15.07
CA THR A 334 8.64 -30.33 13.62
C THR A 334 8.94 -28.90 13.20
N THR A 335 9.94 -28.74 12.33
CA THR A 335 10.43 -27.45 11.84
C THR A 335 10.61 -27.50 10.33
N ASP A 336 10.59 -26.34 9.70
CA ASP A 336 10.81 -26.15 8.27
C ASP A 336 12.29 -25.91 7.97
N LYS A 337 12.70 -26.14 6.71
CA LYS A 337 14.13 -26.07 6.31
C LYS A 337 14.73 -24.67 6.51
N ASN A 338 13.93 -23.62 6.31
CA ASN A 338 14.34 -22.22 6.45
C ASN A 338 14.57 -21.78 7.90
N GLU A 339 14.01 -22.50 8.88
CA GLU A 339 14.24 -22.25 10.31
C GLU A 339 15.64 -22.66 10.76
N TRP A 340 16.36 -23.42 9.93
CA TRP A 340 17.73 -23.84 10.19
C TRP A 340 18.72 -23.01 9.37
N LYS A 341 19.84 -22.69 10.00
CA LYS A 341 21.04 -22.16 9.37
C LYS A 341 22.05 -23.30 9.23
N GLN A 342 22.44 -23.61 8.01
CA GLN A 342 23.48 -24.61 7.74
C GLN A 342 24.86 -23.95 7.83
N GLU A 343 25.72 -24.52 8.67
CA GLU A 343 27.11 -24.11 8.88
C GLU A 343 27.99 -25.37 8.72
N GLY A 344 28.35 -25.68 7.47
CA GLY A 344 29.00 -26.96 7.12
C GLY A 344 28.09 -28.16 7.35
N ASP A 345 28.53 -29.08 8.21
CA ASP A 345 27.79 -30.28 8.63
C ASP A 345 26.88 -30.04 9.84
N ILE A 346 26.85 -28.80 10.35
CA ILE A 346 26.02 -28.42 11.49
C ILE A 346 24.78 -27.67 10.99
N LEU A 347 23.64 -28.04 11.53
CA LEU A 347 22.39 -27.30 11.43
C LEU A 347 22.16 -26.58 12.75
N ARG A 348 22.05 -25.25 12.73
CA ARG A 348 21.66 -24.44 13.90
C ARG A 348 20.25 -23.87 13.72
N LEU A 349 19.39 -24.05 14.70
CA LEU A 349 18.06 -23.44 14.67
C LEU A 349 18.20 -21.93 14.84
N ARG A 350 17.56 -21.15 13.97
CA ARG A 350 17.69 -19.68 13.94
C ARG A 350 17.10 -19.01 15.17
N GLN A 351 15.98 -19.54 15.66
CA GLN A 351 15.34 -19.07 16.87
C GLN A 351 15.65 -20.00 18.05
N PRO A 352 15.89 -19.46 19.25
CA PRO A 352 16.10 -20.29 20.43
C PRO A 352 14.81 -21.05 20.77
N TRP A 353 14.95 -22.29 21.24
CA TRP A 353 13.84 -23.14 21.64
C TRP A 353 13.95 -23.46 23.13
N GLY A 354 12.91 -23.16 23.91
CA GLY A 354 12.94 -23.34 25.37
C GLY A 354 14.06 -22.55 26.06
N GLY A 355 14.50 -21.43 25.46
CA GLY A 355 15.65 -20.65 25.95
C GLY A 355 17.04 -21.23 25.58
N TYR A 356 17.10 -22.28 24.77
CA TYR A 356 18.35 -22.90 24.29
C TYR A 356 18.65 -22.56 22.84
N SER A 357 19.93 -22.40 22.52
CA SER A 357 20.45 -22.43 21.16
C SER A 357 20.56 -23.88 20.69
N ILE A 358 19.68 -24.29 19.78
CA ILE A 358 19.58 -25.67 19.31
C ILE A 358 20.49 -25.90 18.11
N TRP A 359 21.25 -27.00 18.13
CA TRP A 359 22.02 -27.44 16.98
C TRP A 359 22.02 -28.95 16.81
N ALA A 360 22.24 -29.42 15.58
CA ALA A 360 22.29 -30.82 15.23
C ALA A 360 23.35 -31.07 14.14
N LYS A 361 23.82 -32.31 14.03
CA LYS A 361 24.57 -32.72 12.83
C LYS A 361 23.56 -32.98 11.70
N LYS A 362 23.92 -32.61 10.48
CA LYS A 362 23.13 -32.90 9.29
C LYS A 362 22.94 -34.43 9.16
N PRO A 363 21.69 -34.91 9.07
CA PRO A 363 21.38 -36.34 8.95
C PRO A 363 21.68 -36.88 7.56
#